data_AF-A0A7S2U5S3-F1
#
_entry.id   AF-A0A7S2U5S3-F1
#
_cell.length_a   1.000
_cell.length_b   1.000
_cell.length_c   1.000
_cell.angle_alpha   90.00
_cell.angle_beta   90.00
_cell.angle_gamma   90.00
#
_symmetry.space_group_name_H-M   'P 1'
#
loop_
_entity.id
_entity.type
_entity.pdbx_description
1 polymer ?
#
loop_
_entity_poly.entity_id
_entity_poly.type
_entity_poly.pdbx_seq_one_letter_code
_entity_poly.pdbx_strand_id
1 'polypeptide(L)'
;LQSVFPSINFEFKVAMLHPVTNDPCFVLEDMPHVGKRVVNSLEMSSKKKSKRNLKYGKDPISLKLIHSVWLAFGGNTFRLQDTKLTRLHFIKDGYSRMNVKIAFQVLSGSVAVMLKKCMADEDVEVPLYKPRYQ
;
A
#
# COMPACT_ATOMS: atom_id res chain seq x y z
N LEU A 1 -6.72 -7.50 -35.53
CA LEU A 1 -7.23 -6.98 -34.23
C LEU A 1 -6.31 -7.48 -33.11
N GLN A 2 -5.15 -6.84 -32.92
CA GLN A 2 -4.29 -7.09 -31.76
C GLN A 2 -4.54 -5.93 -30.80
N SER A 3 -5.26 -6.18 -29.71
CA SER A 3 -5.46 -5.19 -28.66
C SER A 3 -4.11 -4.83 -28.06
N VAL A 4 -3.75 -3.55 -28.16
CA VAL A 4 -2.53 -2.95 -27.63
C VAL A 4 -2.63 -2.99 -26.11
N PHE A 5 -2.14 -4.07 -25.50
CA PHE A 5 -1.93 -4.08 -24.06
C PHE A 5 -0.84 -3.03 -23.73
N PRO A 6 -1.02 -2.22 -22.68
CA PRO A 6 0.02 -1.30 -22.25
C PRO A 6 1.29 -2.11 -21.91
N SER A 7 2.33 -1.94 -22.74
CA SER A 7 3.64 -2.54 -22.55
C SER A 7 4.55 -1.54 -21.84
N ILE A 8 5.30 -2.04 -20.87
CA ILE A 8 6.34 -1.26 -20.18
C ILE A 8 7.66 -1.66 -20.85
N ASN A 9 8.45 -0.69 -21.31
CA ASN A 9 9.81 -0.97 -21.77
C ASN A 9 10.67 -1.33 -20.56
N PHE A 10 11.10 -2.59 -20.47
CA PHE A 10 12.07 -3.04 -19.48
C PHE A 10 13.31 -3.60 -20.17
N GLU A 11 14.47 -3.14 -19.74
CA GLU A 11 15.76 -3.76 -20.06
C GLU A 11 15.78 -5.15 -19.39
N PHE A 12 15.91 -6.24 -20.15
CA PHE A 12 15.88 -7.61 -19.62
C PHE A 12 17.10 -7.89 -18.74
N LYS A 13 17.04 -7.50 -17.46
CA LYS A 13 18.07 -7.82 -16.44
C LYS A 13 17.80 -9.12 -15.68
N VAL A 14 16.71 -9.83 -16.00
CA VAL A 14 16.15 -10.91 -15.16
C VAL A 14 15.93 -12.22 -15.91
N ALA A 15 16.58 -12.38 -17.07
CA ALA A 15 16.60 -13.63 -17.83
C ALA A 15 18.00 -14.23 -17.77
N MET A 16 18.09 -15.54 -17.55
CA MET A 16 19.32 -16.32 -17.65
C MET A 16 19.13 -17.44 -18.68
N LEU A 17 20.20 -17.92 -19.29
CA LEU A 17 20.11 -19.07 -20.20
C LEU A 17 20.07 -20.37 -19.37
N HIS A 18 19.20 -21.30 -19.76
CA HIS A 18 19.18 -22.64 -19.19
C HIS A 18 20.52 -23.34 -19.48
N PRO A 19 21.21 -23.90 -18.47
CA PRO A 19 22.60 -24.33 -18.62
C PRO A 19 22.81 -25.52 -19.59
N VAL A 20 21.73 -26.20 -19.99
CA VAL A 20 21.79 -27.36 -20.89
C VAL A 20 21.20 -27.05 -22.26
N THR A 21 20.08 -26.32 -22.31
CA THR A 21 19.31 -26.12 -23.55
C THR A 21 19.53 -24.76 -24.19
N ASN A 22 20.20 -23.83 -23.49
CA ASN A 22 20.35 -22.42 -23.88
C ASN A 22 19.01 -21.67 -24.09
N ASP A 23 17.91 -22.22 -23.59
CA ASP A 23 16.62 -21.53 -23.63
C ASP A 23 16.57 -20.40 -22.59
N PRO A 24 15.80 -19.32 -22.83
CA PRO A 24 15.63 -18.26 -21.84
C PRO A 24 14.81 -18.73 -20.63
N CYS A 25 15.39 -18.62 -19.44
CA CYS A 25 14.73 -18.78 -18.15
C CYS A 25 14.45 -17.41 -17.53
N PHE A 26 13.19 -17.11 -17.26
CA PHE A 26 12.77 -15.86 -16.63
C PHE A 26 12.63 -16.02 -15.12
N VAL A 27 13.27 -15.13 -14.36
CA VAL A 27 13.07 -15.05 -12.91
C VAL A 27 11.87 -14.16 -12.64
N LEU A 28 10.82 -14.75 -12.08
CA LEU A 28 9.62 -14.03 -11.66
C LEU A 28 9.59 -13.90 -10.14
N GLU A 29 9.42 -12.68 -9.67
CA GLU A 29 9.19 -12.40 -8.26
C GLU A 29 7.77 -12.80 -7.84
N ASP A 30 7.65 -13.26 -6.59
CA ASP A 30 6.34 -13.57 -6.00
C ASP A 30 5.60 -12.26 -5.68
N MET A 31 4.71 -11.85 -6.60
CA MET A 31 3.94 -10.60 -6.51
C MET A 31 3.14 -10.46 -5.21
N PRO A 32 2.41 -11.49 -4.72
CA PRO A 32 1.81 -11.46 -3.37
C PRO A 32 2.79 -11.09 -2.25
N HIS A 33 4.00 -11.64 -2.27
CA HIS A 33 5.02 -11.29 -1.27
C HIS A 33 5.54 -9.87 -1.43
N VAL A 34 5.72 -9.40 -2.66
CA VAL A 34 6.08 -7.99 -2.93
C VAL A 34 5.03 -7.04 -2.35
N GLY A 35 3.74 -7.28 -2.61
CA GLY A 35 2.65 -6.45 -2.08
C GLY A 35 2.62 -6.43 -0.54
N LYS A 36 2.81 -7.59 0.12
CA LYS A 36 2.95 -7.66 1.58
C LYS A 36 4.14 -6.84 2.08
N ARG A 37 5.30 -6.91 1.42
CA ARG A 37 6.50 -6.13 1.79
C ARG A 37 6.28 -4.62 1.67
N VAL A 38 5.51 -4.17 0.67
CA VAL A 38 5.12 -2.76 0.55
C VAL A 38 4.28 -2.32 1.75
N VAL A 39 3.23 -3.07 2.11
CA VAL A 39 2.37 -2.75 3.26
C VAL A 39 3.12 -2.81 4.59
N ASN A 40 4.02 -3.77 4.77
CA ASN A 40 4.88 -3.83 5.95
C ASN A 40 5.83 -2.62 6.02
N SER A 41 6.29 -2.13 4.86
CA SER A 41 7.11 -0.91 4.83
C SER A 41 6.30 0.34 5.18
N LEU A 42 5.03 0.42 4.75
CA LEU A 42 4.07 1.45 5.18
C LEU A 42 3.77 1.38 6.68
N GLU A 43 3.66 0.18 7.26
CA GLU A 43 3.55 0.00 8.72
C GLU A 43 4.81 0.53 9.40
N MET A 44 5.99 0.15 8.92
CA MET A 44 7.25 0.59 9.52
C MET A 44 7.41 2.11 9.43
N SER A 45 7.04 2.75 8.32
CA SER A 45 7.11 4.22 8.20
C SER A 45 6.16 4.95 9.15
N SER A 46 5.19 4.25 9.74
CA SER A 46 4.29 4.79 10.76
C SER A 46 4.90 4.86 12.16
N LYS A 47 6.05 4.18 12.40
CA LYS A 47 6.66 4.08 13.75
C LYS A 47 7.55 5.30 14.02
N LYS A 48 7.41 5.90 15.21
CA LYS A 48 8.18 7.11 15.63
C LYS A 48 9.70 6.96 15.49
N LYS A 49 10.24 5.77 15.72
CA LYS A 49 11.69 5.48 15.68
C LYS A 49 12.13 4.80 14.37
N SER A 50 11.29 4.78 13.35
CA SER A 50 11.62 4.08 12.11
C SER A 50 12.70 4.81 11.33
N LYS A 51 13.71 4.07 10.86
CA LYS A 51 14.66 4.55 9.84
C LYS A 51 14.03 4.61 8.44
N ARG A 52 12.85 3.99 8.24
CA ARG A 52 12.14 3.95 6.96
C ARG A 52 11.18 5.13 6.90
N ASN A 53 11.52 6.14 6.12
CA ASN A 53 10.63 7.26 5.80
C ASN A 53 10.17 7.11 4.35
N LEU A 54 9.02 6.43 4.15
CA LEU A 54 8.44 6.29 2.83
C LEU A 54 7.81 7.62 2.41
N LYS A 55 8.14 8.06 1.20
CA LYS A 55 7.60 9.28 0.61
C LYS A 55 7.11 9.03 -0.81
N TYR A 56 6.09 9.75 -1.20
CA TYR A 56 5.70 9.91 -2.61
C TYR A 56 6.04 11.34 -3.00
N GLY A 57 7.10 11.53 -3.79
CA GLY A 57 7.70 12.85 -3.97
C GLY A 57 8.25 13.41 -2.66
N LYS A 58 7.71 14.56 -2.21
CA LYS A 58 8.10 15.19 -0.94
C LYS A 58 7.23 14.74 0.24
N ASP A 59 6.07 14.15 -0.03
CA ASP A 59 5.05 13.91 0.97
C ASP A 59 5.22 12.53 1.64
N PRO A 60 5.15 12.46 2.98
CA PRO A 60 5.27 11.20 3.69
C PRO A 60 4.05 10.32 3.45
N ILE A 61 4.28 9.04 3.15
CA ILE A 61 3.24 8.03 3.04
C ILE A 61 3.46 6.94 4.08
N SER A 62 2.41 6.65 4.84
CA SER A 62 2.46 5.64 5.90
C SER A 62 1.11 4.98 6.10
N LEU A 63 1.13 3.77 6.64
CA LEU A 63 -0.10 3.05 6.98
C LEU A 63 -0.94 3.83 8.00
N LYS A 64 -0.29 4.57 8.91
CA LYS A 64 -0.94 5.43 9.88
C LYS A 64 -1.64 6.62 9.23
N LEU A 65 -1.07 7.22 8.19
CA LEU A 65 -1.74 8.27 7.42
C LEU A 65 -3.01 7.73 6.76
N ILE A 66 -2.92 6.57 6.10
CA ILE A 66 -4.08 5.91 5.48
C ILE A 66 -5.16 5.64 6.53
N HIS A 67 -4.76 5.19 7.73
CA HIS A 67 -5.68 4.96 8.84
C HIS A 67 -6.38 6.25 9.31
N SER A 68 -5.63 7.35 9.48
CA SER A 68 -6.20 8.64 9.89
C SER A 68 -7.21 9.16 8.87
N VAL A 69 -6.90 9.06 7.57
CA VAL A 69 -7.82 9.47 6.50
C VAL A 69 -9.06 8.58 6.49
N TRP A 70 -8.88 7.26 6.61
CA TRP A 70 -10.01 6.33 6.69
C TRP A 70 -10.94 6.64 7.88
N LEU A 71 -10.38 7.00 9.05
CA LEU A 71 -11.17 7.43 10.20
C LEU A 71 -11.93 8.75 9.94
N ALA A 72 -11.31 9.73 9.29
CA ALA A 72 -11.93 11.01 8.95
C ALA A 72 -13.14 10.83 8.02
N PHE A 73 -13.07 9.88 7.09
CA PHE A 73 -14.19 9.51 6.22
C PHE A 73 -15.25 8.61 6.90
N GLY A 74 -15.11 8.33 8.20
CA GLY A 74 -16.08 7.55 8.97
C GLY A 74 -15.78 6.06 9.03
N GLY A 75 -14.55 5.62 8.78
CA GLY A 75 -14.14 4.22 8.75
C GLY A 75 -14.45 3.39 10.00
N ASN A 76 -14.70 4.02 11.14
CA ASN A 76 -15.11 3.34 12.38
C ASN A 76 -16.57 3.65 12.77
N THR A 77 -17.38 4.06 11.79
CA THR A 77 -18.81 4.33 11.94
C THR A 77 -19.61 3.32 11.12
N PHE A 78 -20.92 3.21 11.37
CA PHE A 78 -21.83 2.38 10.56
C PHE A 78 -22.20 3.03 9.21
N ARG A 79 -21.43 4.01 8.73
CA ARG A 79 -21.64 4.64 7.42
C ARG A 79 -21.06 3.77 6.32
N LEU A 80 -21.74 3.75 5.18
CA LEU A 80 -21.23 3.13 3.96
C LEU A 80 -19.90 3.78 3.56
N GLN A 81 -18.89 2.95 3.30
CA GLN A 81 -17.55 3.37 2.90
C GLN A 81 -17.27 2.91 1.48
N ASP A 82 -16.67 3.77 0.66
CA ASP A 82 -16.20 3.41 -0.68
C ASP A 82 -15.03 2.40 -0.65
N THR A 83 -14.36 2.28 0.49
CA THR A 83 -13.22 1.38 0.67
C THR A 83 -13.63 0.09 1.35
N LYS A 84 -12.88 -0.99 1.07
CA LYS A 84 -13.05 -2.29 1.74
C LYS A 84 -12.30 -2.36 3.08
N LEU A 85 -11.80 -1.22 3.57
CA LEU A 85 -10.96 -1.16 4.75
C LEU A 85 -11.81 -1.34 6.00
N THR A 86 -11.23 -2.06 6.94
CA THR A 86 -11.75 -2.31 8.28
C THR A 86 -10.62 -2.12 9.28
N ARG A 87 -10.93 -2.07 10.57
CA ARG A 87 -9.92 -1.96 11.64
C ARG A 87 -8.80 -3.02 11.54
N LEU A 88 -9.12 -4.23 11.06
CA LEU A 88 -8.16 -5.32 10.87
C LEU A 88 -7.05 -5.01 9.85
N HIS A 89 -7.27 -4.04 8.95
CA HIS A 89 -6.25 -3.66 7.97
C HIS A 89 -5.08 -2.89 8.60
N PHE A 90 -5.33 -2.23 9.74
CA PHE A 90 -4.38 -1.36 10.43
C PHE A 90 -3.74 -2.01 11.66
N ILE A 91 -4.33 -3.09 12.18
CA ILE A 91 -3.72 -3.92 13.22
C ILE A 91 -2.72 -4.87 12.55
N LYS A 92 -1.44 -4.79 12.92
CA LYS A 92 -0.36 -5.61 12.34
C LYS A 92 0.24 -6.57 13.37
N ASP A 93 -0.28 -7.78 13.35
CA ASP A 93 0.18 -8.97 14.08
C ASP A 93 0.76 -10.02 13.12
N GLY A 94 1.14 -11.21 13.62
CA GLY A 94 1.67 -12.28 12.78
C GLY A 94 0.69 -12.73 11.69
N TYR A 95 -0.60 -12.83 12.03
CA TYR A 95 -1.65 -13.29 11.12
C TYR A 95 -1.93 -12.30 9.98
N SER A 96 -2.20 -11.04 10.32
CA SER A 96 -2.49 -9.96 9.35
C SER A 96 -1.29 -9.62 8.45
N ARG A 97 -0.05 -9.84 8.90
CA ARG A 97 1.15 -9.70 8.06
C ARG A 97 1.28 -10.81 7.02
N MET A 98 0.73 -11.99 7.27
CA MET A 98 0.71 -13.09 6.30
C MET A 98 -0.50 -13.04 5.36
N ASN A 99 -1.55 -12.33 5.75
CA ASN A 99 -2.79 -12.23 4.97
C ASN A 99 -2.64 -11.30 3.75
N VAL A 100 -2.44 -11.90 2.57
CA VAL A 100 -2.29 -11.19 1.28
C VAL A 100 -3.52 -10.34 0.96
N LYS A 101 -4.74 -10.85 1.22
CA LYS A 101 -5.99 -10.13 0.92
C LYS A 101 -6.05 -8.79 1.65
N ILE A 102 -5.77 -8.79 2.95
CA ILE A 102 -5.75 -7.57 3.77
C ILE A 102 -4.68 -6.60 3.28
N ALA A 103 -3.49 -7.09 2.92
CA ALA A 103 -2.43 -6.24 2.40
C ALA A 103 -2.85 -5.56 1.08
N PHE A 104 -3.39 -6.30 0.12
CA PHE A 104 -3.78 -5.75 -1.18
C PHE A 104 -5.00 -4.84 -1.11
N GLN A 105 -5.91 -5.03 -0.15
CA GLN A 105 -7.01 -4.09 0.08
C GLN A 105 -6.52 -2.71 0.57
N VAL A 106 -5.37 -2.64 1.27
CA VAL A 106 -4.74 -1.34 1.59
C VAL A 106 -4.18 -0.66 0.34
N LEU A 107 -3.73 -1.45 -0.64
CA LEU A 107 -3.16 -0.96 -1.90
C LEU A 107 -4.20 -0.76 -3.01
N SER A 108 -5.50 -0.85 -2.70
CA SER A 108 -6.53 -0.79 -3.74
C SER A 108 -6.77 0.63 -4.25
N GLY A 109 -7.24 0.73 -5.51
CA GLY A 109 -7.59 2.02 -6.12
C GLY A 109 -8.62 2.83 -5.32
N SER A 110 -9.55 2.17 -4.63
CA SER A 110 -10.50 2.86 -3.74
C SER A 110 -9.83 3.59 -2.58
N VAL A 111 -8.72 3.08 -2.04
CA VAL A 111 -7.93 3.78 -1.02
C VAL A 111 -7.24 4.99 -1.62
N ALA A 112 -6.70 4.87 -2.84
CA ALA A 112 -6.12 6.01 -3.55
C ALA A 112 -7.16 7.11 -3.82
N VAL A 113 -8.39 6.74 -4.21
CA VAL A 113 -9.49 7.69 -4.40
C VAL A 113 -9.86 8.36 -3.08
N MET A 114 -9.98 7.61 -1.98
CA MET A 114 -10.23 8.17 -0.65
C MET A 114 -9.15 9.19 -0.23
N LEU A 115 -7.88 8.88 -0.46
CA LEU A 115 -6.77 9.80 -0.19
C LEU A 115 -6.86 11.07 -1.05
N LYS A 116 -7.17 10.93 -2.34
CA LYS A 116 -7.36 12.09 -3.24
C LYS A 116 -8.54 12.96 -2.83
N LYS A 117 -9.68 12.37 -2.45
CA LYS A 117 -10.84 13.10 -1.91
C LYS A 117 -10.43 13.89 -0.66
N CYS A 118 -9.72 13.26 0.27
CA CYS A 118 -9.20 13.92 1.47
C CYS A 118 -8.27 15.09 1.18
N MET A 119 -7.48 15.02 0.11
CA MET A 119 -6.57 16.12 -0.27
C MET A 119 -7.31 17.29 -0.93
N ALA A 120 -8.45 17.04 -1.57
CA ALA A 120 -9.25 18.04 -2.27
C ALA A 120 -10.32 18.69 -1.38
N ASP A 121 -10.67 18.05 -0.26
CA ASP A 121 -11.71 18.47 0.66
C ASP A 121 -11.09 19.23 1.84
N GLU A 122 -11.28 20.55 1.86
CA GLU A 122 -10.75 21.44 2.89
C GLU A 122 -11.50 21.30 4.23
N ASP A 123 -12.72 20.76 4.21
CA ASP A 123 -13.57 20.60 5.39
C ASP A 123 -13.27 19.31 6.17
N VAL A 124 -12.53 18.37 5.55
CA VAL A 124 -12.15 17.12 6.20
C VAL A 124 -10.94 17.34 7.11
N GLU A 125 -11.21 17.53 8.39
CA GLU A 125 -10.17 17.49 9.42
C GLU A 125 -9.61 16.07 9.56
N VAL A 126 -8.42 15.85 9.01
CA VAL A 126 -7.68 14.63 9.27
C VAL A 126 -7.20 14.67 10.71
N PRO A 127 -7.54 13.68 11.56
CA PRO A 127 -7.00 13.59 12.90
C PRO A 127 -5.50 13.23 12.81
N LEU A 128 -4.68 14.24 12.57
CA LEU A 128 -3.24 14.18 12.77
C LEU A 128 -3.04 14.04 14.28
N TYR A 129 -2.62 12.85 14.69
CA TYR A 129 -2.48 12.50 16.10
C TYR A 129 -1.55 13.52 16.80
N LYS A 130 -2.13 14.47 17.56
CA LYS A 130 -1.36 15.29 18.52
C LYS A 130 -0.64 14.31 19.46
N PRO A 131 0.68 14.43 19.68
CA PRO A 131 1.33 13.60 20.67
C PRO A 131 0.66 13.87 22.02
N ARG A 132 -0.07 12.89 22.55
CA ARG A 132 -0.47 12.93 23.95
C ARG A 132 0.83 12.89 24.77
N TYR A 133 1.00 13.92 25.60
CA TYR A 133 2.09 14.16 26.56
C TYR A 133 3.38 14.78 25.98
N GLN A 134 3.54 16.09 26.21
CA GLN A 134 4.76 16.63 26.83
C GLN A 134 4.54 16.62 28.33
#